data_AF-A0A1H3F1Z2-F1
#
_entry.id   AF-A0A1H3F1Z2-F1
#
_cell.length_a   1.000
_cell.length_b   1.000
_cell.length_c   1.000
_cell.angle_alpha   90.00
_cell.angle_beta   90.00
_cell.angle_gamma   90.00
#
_symmetry.space_group_name_H-M   'P 1'
#
loop_
_entity.id
_entity.type
_entity.pdbx_description
1 polymer ?
#
loop_
_entity_poly.entity_id
_entity_poly.type
_entity_poly.pdbx_seq_one_letter_code
_entity_poly.pdbx_strand_id
1 'polypeptide(L)'
;MHIKKVVLTTILLVFIITLSIGQQTDSISKKSFWKKSIVPASLLGVGVLLNNSKFEKKLHKDVMSFVGNDFKTSVDDYILFAPIVQMYTADLLGVKSKNHWFDQSKYLFISNVISSGITNRLKVATAKIRPDGTPKAFPSGHTTIAFTNAAVLHQEFKDSSPILAYSGYAFATATGGLRMANNKHWVSDVLAAAGISILVTELVYLIKPLKNFNPFKKTKHLSFYPNYNKGSYGFYASYNF
;
A
#
# COMPACT_ATOMS: atom_id res chain seq x y z
N MET A 1 -10.81 -12.03 -23.70
CA MET A 1 -11.64 -10.80 -23.79
C MET A 1 -12.36 -10.45 -22.48
N HIS A 2 -12.75 -11.44 -21.66
CA HIS A 2 -13.50 -11.23 -20.42
C HIS A 2 -12.74 -10.49 -19.30
N ILE A 3 -11.46 -10.83 -19.06
CA ILE A 3 -10.62 -10.21 -18.02
C ILE A 3 -10.46 -8.70 -18.25
N LYS A 4 -10.15 -8.28 -19.49
CA LYS A 4 -10.00 -6.87 -19.81
C LYS A 4 -11.28 -6.08 -19.55
N LYS A 5 -12.45 -6.63 -19.90
CA LYS A 5 -13.75 -5.99 -19.62
C LYS A 5 -14.04 -5.89 -18.12
N VAL A 6 -13.78 -6.95 -17.35
CA VAL A 6 -13.98 -6.99 -15.89
C VAL A 6 -13.05 -6.02 -15.16
N VAL A 7 -11.77 -6.01 -15.53
CA VAL A 7 -10.80 -5.09 -14.95
C VAL A 7 -11.14 -3.66 -15.32
N LEU A 8 -11.51 -3.40 -16.57
CA LEU A 8 -11.90 -2.05 -17.01
C LEU A 8 -13.17 -1.56 -16.32
N THR A 9 -14.20 -2.40 -16.16
CA THR A 9 -15.41 -2.03 -15.41
C THR A 9 -15.12 -1.83 -13.93
N THR A 10 -14.27 -2.65 -13.31
CA THR A 10 -13.89 -2.46 -11.90
C THR A 10 -13.05 -1.19 -11.71
N ILE A 11 -12.10 -0.91 -12.62
CA ILE A 11 -11.33 0.32 -12.62
C ILE A 11 -12.25 1.51 -12.82
N LEU A 12 -13.22 1.42 -13.74
CA LEU A 12 -14.21 2.47 -13.96
C LEU A 12 -15.09 2.69 -12.73
N LEU A 13 -15.52 1.62 -12.05
CA LEU A 13 -16.33 1.69 -10.84
C LEU A 13 -15.54 2.30 -9.68
N VAL A 14 -14.30 1.86 -9.48
CA VAL A 14 -13.38 2.47 -8.51
C VAL A 14 -13.24 3.94 -8.88
N PHE A 15 -12.88 4.26 -10.12
CA PHE A 15 -12.71 5.64 -10.60
C PHE A 15 -13.96 6.50 -10.37
N ILE A 16 -15.17 5.99 -10.62
CA ILE A 16 -16.44 6.68 -10.34
C ILE A 16 -16.60 6.94 -8.84
N ILE A 17 -16.40 5.93 -7.99
CA ILE A 17 -16.44 6.09 -6.52
C ILE A 17 -15.39 7.13 -6.07
N THR A 18 -14.21 7.12 -6.68
CA THR A 18 -13.11 8.05 -6.36
C THR A 18 -13.43 9.49 -6.79
N LEU A 19 -14.12 9.66 -7.92
CA LEU A 19 -14.60 10.96 -8.41
C LEU A 19 -15.69 11.54 -7.51
N SER A 20 -16.63 10.71 -7.05
CA SER A 20 -17.68 11.11 -6.11
C SER A 20 -17.10 11.55 -4.75
N ILE A 21 -16.10 10.84 -4.23
CA ILE A 21 -15.39 11.22 -2.99
C ILE A 21 -14.55 12.49 -3.21
N GLY A 22 -13.92 12.63 -4.38
CA GLY A 22 -13.12 13.81 -4.74
C GLY A 22 -13.93 15.08 -5.01
N GLN A 23 -15.23 14.96 -5.31
CA GLN A 23 -16.11 16.09 -5.63
C GLN A 23 -16.34 17.04 -4.44
N GLN A 24 -16.07 16.57 -3.22
CA GLN A 24 -16.15 17.36 -1.97
C GLN A 24 -14.85 18.15 -1.66
N THR A 25 -13.86 18.12 -2.57
CA THR A 25 -12.56 18.77 -2.40
C THR A 25 -12.41 20.01 -3.29
N ASP A 26 -11.68 21.01 -2.79
CA ASP A 26 -11.48 22.28 -3.50
C ASP A 26 -10.59 22.11 -4.76
N SER A 27 -10.73 23.00 -5.72
CA SER A 27 -10.03 23.06 -7.02
C SER A 27 -8.50 22.87 -6.92
N ILE A 28 -7.86 23.44 -5.89
CA ILE A 28 -6.42 23.31 -5.63
C ILE A 28 -6.04 21.86 -5.27
N SER A 29 -6.85 21.21 -4.43
CA SER A 29 -6.68 19.81 -4.05
C SER A 29 -6.83 18.88 -5.27
N LYS A 30 -7.78 19.19 -6.16
CA LYS A 30 -8.02 18.45 -7.40
C LYS A 30 -6.80 18.49 -8.33
N LYS A 31 -6.19 19.66 -8.55
CA LYS A 31 -4.97 19.81 -9.39
C LYS A 31 -3.77 19.05 -8.82
N SER A 32 -3.62 19.05 -7.49
CA SER A 32 -2.56 18.29 -6.80
C SER A 32 -2.76 16.77 -6.94
N PHE A 33 -4.00 16.29 -6.82
CA PHE A 33 -4.33 14.88 -6.99
C PHE A 33 -4.00 14.36 -8.39
N TRP A 34 -4.40 15.07 -9.45
CA TRP A 34 -4.13 14.62 -10.83
C TRP A 34 -2.64 14.39 -11.09
N LYS A 35 -1.77 15.26 -10.60
CA LYS A 35 -0.32 15.09 -10.73
C LYS A 35 0.19 13.84 -10.01
N LYS A 36 -0.30 13.58 -8.79
CA LYS A 36 0.07 12.40 -8.00
C LYS A 36 -0.50 11.09 -8.56
N SER A 37 -1.60 11.18 -9.30
CA SER A 37 -2.26 10.02 -9.92
C SER A 37 -1.60 9.55 -11.22
N ILE A 38 -0.72 10.35 -11.85
CA ILE A 38 -0.06 9.97 -13.12
C ILE A 38 0.69 8.65 -12.98
N VAL A 39 1.68 8.59 -12.08
CA VAL A 39 2.51 7.40 -11.87
C VAL A 39 1.68 6.16 -11.54
N PRO A 40 0.79 6.17 -10.53
CA PRO A 40 0.07 4.97 -10.17
C PRO A 40 -1.03 4.59 -11.18
N ALA A 41 -1.63 5.55 -11.90
CA ALA A 41 -2.49 5.24 -13.04
C ALA A 41 -1.72 4.61 -14.20
N SER A 42 -0.50 5.08 -14.48
CA SER A 42 0.39 4.46 -15.47
C SER A 42 0.77 3.04 -15.05
N LEU A 43 1.15 2.80 -13.80
CA LEU A 43 1.45 1.45 -13.29
C LEU A 43 0.24 0.51 -13.44
N LEU A 44 -0.94 0.98 -13.05
CA LEU A 44 -2.18 0.22 -13.22
C LEU A 44 -2.46 -0.06 -14.70
N GLY A 45 -2.40 0.96 -15.56
CA GLY A 45 -2.64 0.83 -17.00
C GLY A 45 -1.67 -0.15 -17.66
N VAL A 46 -0.37 -0.03 -17.40
CA VAL A 46 0.66 -0.94 -17.89
C VAL A 46 0.42 -2.36 -17.37
N GLY A 47 0.09 -2.53 -16.09
CA GLY A 47 -0.27 -3.83 -15.53
C GLY A 47 -1.44 -4.48 -16.30
N VAL A 48 -2.51 -3.73 -16.54
CA VAL A 48 -3.66 -4.24 -17.32
C VAL A 48 -3.28 -4.57 -18.76
N LEU A 49 -2.45 -3.75 -19.41
CA LEU A 49 -2.01 -3.95 -20.78
C LEU A 49 -1.11 -5.19 -20.94
N LEU A 50 -0.20 -5.40 -19.99
CA LEU A 50 0.75 -6.52 -20.01
C LEU A 50 0.12 -7.87 -19.61
N ASN A 51 -1.06 -7.87 -19.03
CA ASN A 51 -1.73 -9.10 -18.58
C ASN A 51 -1.94 -10.10 -19.74
N ASN A 52 -1.40 -11.31 -19.60
CA ASN A 52 -1.38 -12.38 -20.60
C ASN A 52 -0.57 -12.07 -21.87
N SER A 53 0.28 -11.04 -21.85
CA SER A 53 1.12 -10.67 -23.00
C SER A 53 2.30 -11.63 -23.21
N LYS A 54 2.87 -11.62 -24.41
CA LYS A 54 4.13 -12.33 -24.71
C LYS A 54 5.29 -11.79 -23.86
N PHE A 55 5.32 -10.48 -23.61
CA PHE A 55 6.33 -9.85 -22.77
C PHE A 55 6.29 -10.38 -21.34
N GLU A 56 5.10 -10.45 -20.73
CA GLU A 56 4.92 -10.99 -19.37
C GLU A 56 5.45 -12.42 -19.24
N LYS A 57 5.14 -13.28 -20.22
CA LYS A 57 5.62 -14.67 -20.25
C LYS A 57 7.14 -14.76 -20.47
N LYS A 58 7.70 -13.90 -21.32
CA LYS A 58 9.15 -13.83 -21.55
C LYS A 58 9.88 -13.40 -20.28
N LEU A 59 9.44 -12.30 -19.67
CA LEU A 59 10.03 -11.79 -18.43
C LEU A 59 9.96 -12.83 -17.31
N HIS A 60 8.85 -13.57 -17.19
CA HIS A 60 8.77 -14.68 -16.24
C HIS A 60 9.86 -15.73 -16.49
N LYS A 61 10.06 -16.17 -17.73
CA LYS A 61 11.16 -17.11 -18.08
C LYS A 61 12.54 -16.54 -17.74
N ASP A 62 12.77 -15.26 -18.03
CA ASP A 62 14.03 -14.58 -17.73
C ASP A 62 14.28 -14.50 -16.21
N VAL A 63 13.23 -14.29 -15.41
CA VAL A 63 13.33 -14.32 -13.94
C VAL A 63 13.64 -15.73 -13.45
N MET A 64 12.94 -16.75 -13.94
CA MET A 64 13.16 -18.15 -13.52
C MET A 64 14.54 -18.68 -13.94
N SER A 65 15.08 -18.25 -15.08
CA SER A 65 16.45 -18.60 -15.47
C SER A 65 17.51 -17.94 -14.59
N PHE A 66 17.22 -16.74 -14.06
CA PHE A 66 18.11 -16.02 -13.16
C PHE A 66 18.10 -16.58 -11.73
N VAL A 67 16.92 -16.83 -11.15
CA VAL A 67 16.79 -17.26 -9.74
C VAL A 67 16.81 -18.79 -9.57
N GLY A 68 16.60 -19.54 -10.66
CA GLY A 68 16.40 -20.99 -10.63
C GLY A 68 14.93 -21.39 -10.44
N ASN A 69 14.52 -22.49 -11.07
CA ASN A 69 13.12 -22.95 -11.05
C ASN A 69 12.64 -23.40 -9.65
N ASP A 70 13.56 -23.74 -8.74
CA ASP A 70 13.27 -24.22 -7.39
C ASP A 70 13.36 -23.13 -6.32
N PHE A 71 13.58 -21.87 -6.71
CA PHE A 71 13.69 -20.75 -5.78
C PHE A 71 12.42 -20.59 -4.95
N LYS A 72 12.59 -20.61 -3.63
CA LYS A 72 11.52 -20.37 -2.65
C LYS A 72 12.09 -19.63 -1.46
N THR A 73 11.42 -18.55 -1.09
CA THR A 73 11.69 -17.80 0.14
C THR A 73 10.38 -17.34 0.76
N SER A 74 10.38 -17.13 2.07
CA SER A 74 9.28 -16.50 2.81
C SER A 74 9.58 -15.05 3.16
N VAL A 75 10.73 -14.49 2.72
CA VAL A 75 11.12 -13.11 3.04
C VAL A 75 10.04 -12.11 2.65
N ASP A 76 9.34 -12.34 1.54
CA ASP A 76 8.22 -11.51 1.08
C ASP A 76 7.05 -11.44 2.06
N ASP A 77 6.87 -12.44 2.93
CA ASP A 77 5.81 -12.46 3.96
C ASP A 77 6.11 -11.48 5.12
N TYR A 78 7.39 -11.11 5.31
CA TYR A 78 7.83 -10.23 6.39
C TYR A 78 8.12 -8.82 5.91
N ILE A 79 8.88 -8.66 4.81
CA ILE A 79 9.35 -7.35 4.36
C ILE A 79 8.22 -6.44 3.86
N LEU A 80 7.04 -7.01 3.57
CA LEU A 80 5.84 -6.25 3.22
C LEU A 80 5.36 -5.33 4.35
N PHE A 81 5.72 -5.66 5.61
CA PHE A 81 5.43 -4.87 6.80
C PHE A 81 6.56 -3.92 7.21
N ALA A 82 7.72 -3.99 6.56
CA ALA A 82 8.85 -3.11 6.84
C ALA A 82 8.46 -1.61 6.82
N PRO A 83 7.64 -1.10 5.88
CA PRO A 83 7.24 0.31 5.90
C PRO A 83 6.44 0.70 7.15
N ILE A 84 5.68 -0.21 7.75
CA ILE A 84 4.95 0.04 9.02
C ILE A 84 5.96 0.17 10.17
N VAL A 85 6.91 -0.76 10.24
CA VAL A 85 7.97 -0.73 11.26
C VAL A 85 8.79 0.56 11.13
N GLN A 86 9.15 0.94 9.91
CA GLN A 86 9.85 2.20 9.61
C GLN A 86 9.05 3.42 10.08
N MET A 87 7.75 3.46 9.80
CA MET A 87 6.88 4.58 10.17
C MET A 87 6.88 4.83 11.68
N TYR A 88 6.55 3.79 12.47
CA TYR A 88 6.47 3.95 13.92
C TYR A 88 7.84 4.06 14.59
N THR A 89 8.88 3.43 14.05
CA THR A 89 10.25 3.62 14.54
C THR A 89 10.69 5.06 14.36
N ALA A 90 10.38 5.67 13.21
CA ALA A 90 10.71 7.06 12.95
C ALA A 90 9.98 8.02 13.91
N ASP A 91 8.70 7.75 14.24
CA ASP A 91 7.98 8.52 15.26
C ASP A 91 8.60 8.37 16.65
N LEU A 92 8.99 7.15 17.04
CA LEU A 92 9.67 6.89 18.33
C LEU A 92 11.02 7.62 18.42
N LEU A 93 11.72 7.76 17.29
CA LEU A 93 12.98 8.50 17.18
C LEU A 93 12.78 10.01 17.02
N GLY A 94 11.52 10.50 17.07
CA GLY A 94 11.20 11.93 16.99
C GLY A 94 11.31 12.53 15.59
N VAL A 95 11.37 11.72 14.54
CA VAL A 95 11.31 12.21 13.15
C VAL A 95 9.92 12.82 12.94
N LYS A 96 9.89 14.08 12.51
CA LYS A 96 8.63 14.82 12.34
C LYS A 96 7.75 14.16 11.28
N SER A 97 6.67 13.50 11.67
CA SER A 97 5.63 13.03 10.76
C SER A 97 4.60 14.13 10.46
N LYS A 98 3.88 13.98 9.35
CA LYS A 98 2.82 14.90 8.93
C LYS A 98 1.62 14.86 9.87
N ASN A 99 1.23 13.67 10.31
CA ASN A 99 0.09 13.47 11.20
C ASN A 99 0.49 12.77 12.50
N HIS A 100 -0.35 12.94 13.53
CA HIS A 100 -0.23 12.22 14.80
C HIS A 100 -0.39 10.71 14.60
N TRP A 101 0.28 9.87 15.40
CA TRP A 101 0.30 8.40 15.25
C TRP A 101 -1.09 7.77 15.10
N PHE A 102 -2.11 8.31 15.77
CA PHE A 102 -3.49 7.84 15.63
C PHE A 102 -4.05 8.07 14.22
N ASP A 103 -3.80 9.25 13.64
CA ASP A 103 -4.22 9.58 12.29
C ASP A 103 -3.48 8.73 11.26
N GLN A 104 -2.17 8.53 11.44
CA GLN A 104 -1.38 7.62 10.61
C GLN A 104 -1.97 6.20 10.62
N SER A 105 -2.27 5.68 11.80
CA SER A 105 -2.82 4.33 11.99
C SER A 105 -4.20 4.18 11.33
N LYS A 106 -5.03 5.22 11.43
CA LYS A 106 -6.33 5.29 10.76
C LYS A 106 -6.20 5.30 9.24
N TYR A 107 -5.31 6.12 8.69
CA TYR A 107 -5.04 6.13 7.25
C TYR A 107 -4.49 4.79 6.78
N LEU A 108 -3.52 4.22 7.51
CA LEU A 108 -2.97 2.89 7.25
C LEU A 108 -4.05 1.80 7.19
N PHE A 109 -4.93 1.77 8.19
CA PHE A 109 -6.01 0.79 8.28
C PHE A 109 -7.00 0.94 7.12
N ILE A 110 -7.52 2.15 6.90
CA ILE A 110 -8.54 2.40 5.87
C ILE A 110 -7.97 2.14 4.47
N SER A 111 -6.74 2.58 4.19
CA SER A 111 -6.08 2.32 2.91
C SER A 111 -5.89 0.81 2.69
N ASN A 112 -5.47 0.05 3.70
CA ASN A 112 -5.31 -1.40 3.56
C ASN A 112 -6.64 -2.12 3.34
N VAL A 113 -7.70 -1.74 4.07
CA VAL A 113 -9.04 -2.33 3.91
C VAL A 113 -9.56 -2.11 2.49
N ILE A 114 -9.50 -0.87 1.98
CA ILE A 114 -10.01 -0.54 0.65
C ILE A 114 -9.17 -1.22 -0.44
N SER A 115 -7.84 -1.10 -0.38
CA SER A 115 -6.91 -1.69 -1.37
C SER A 115 -7.04 -3.23 -1.41
N SER A 116 -7.14 -3.87 -0.24
CA SER A 116 -7.32 -5.32 -0.14
C SER A 116 -8.70 -5.75 -0.62
N GLY A 117 -9.75 -4.97 -0.32
CA GLY A 117 -11.10 -5.20 -0.83
C GLY A 117 -11.13 -5.21 -2.35
N ILE A 118 -10.57 -4.17 -2.99
CA ILE A 118 -10.47 -4.06 -4.46
C ILE A 118 -9.67 -5.25 -5.02
N THR A 119 -8.51 -5.54 -4.44
CA THR A 119 -7.64 -6.64 -4.86
C THR A 119 -8.35 -7.99 -4.80
N ASN A 120 -9.04 -8.29 -3.69
CA ASN A 120 -9.75 -9.56 -3.52
C ASN A 120 -10.91 -9.69 -4.49
N ARG A 121 -11.66 -8.61 -4.75
CA ARG A 121 -12.72 -8.61 -5.76
C ARG A 121 -12.16 -8.90 -7.16
N LEU A 122 -11.07 -8.24 -7.54
CA LEU A 122 -10.41 -8.48 -8.83
C LEU A 122 -9.84 -9.91 -8.94
N LYS A 123 -9.27 -10.45 -7.87
CA LYS A 123 -8.77 -11.83 -7.83
C LYS A 123 -9.85 -12.85 -8.15
N VAL A 124 -11.02 -12.68 -7.54
CA VAL A 124 -12.18 -13.55 -7.79
C VAL A 124 -12.73 -13.33 -9.20
N ALA A 125 -12.89 -12.08 -9.62
CA ALA A 125 -13.52 -11.74 -10.89
C ALA A 125 -12.67 -12.07 -12.12
N THR A 126 -11.34 -12.01 -12.01
CA THR A 126 -10.43 -12.31 -13.13
C THR A 126 -10.04 -13.78 -13.21
N ALA A 127 -10.06 -14.49 -12.07
CA ALA A 127 -9.68 -15.90 -11.95
C ALA A 127 -8.36 -16.28 -12.68
N LYS A 128 -7.42 -15.33 -12.80
CA LYS A 128 -6.15 -15.54 -13.53
C LYS A 128 -5.33 -16.64 -12.83
N ILE A 129 -4.76 -17.56 -13.61
CA ILE A 129 -3.85 -18.60 -13.12
C ILE A 129 -2.45 -18.04 -12.90
N ARG A 130 -1.80 -18.45 -11.80
CA ARG A 130 -0.44 -18.05 -11.44
C ARG A 130 0.59 -18.83 -12.27
N PRO A 131 1.85 -18.39 -12.31
CA PRO A 131 2.91 -19.15 -12.97
C PRO A 131 3.08 -20.57 -12.43
N ASP A 132 2.87 -20.77 -11.12
CA ASP A 132 2.90 -22.09 -10.46
C ASP A 132 1.63 -22.94 -10.65
N GLY A 133 0.67 -22.50 -11.47
CA GLY A 133 -0.58 -23.22 -11.74
C GLY A 133 -1.68 -23.01 -10.70
N THR A 134 -1.42 -22.37 -9.56
CA THR A 134 -2.46 -22.10 -8.56
C THR A 134 -3.36 -20.91 -8.96
N PRO A 135 -4.61 -20.81 -8.48
CA PRO A 135 -5.54 -19.80 -8.97
C PRO A 135 -5.33 -18.40 -8.35
N LYS A 136 -6.09 -17.41 -8.86
CA LYS A 136 -6.22 -16.04 -8.31
C LYS A 136 -4.91 -15.25 -8.28
N ALA A 137 -4.26 -15.13 -9.43
CA ALA A 137 -3.02 -14.39 -9.62
C ALA A 137 -3.23 -12.87 -9.55
N PHE A 138 -4.17 -12.33 -10.34
CA PHE A 138 -4.27 -10.89 -10.59
C PHE A 138 -5.29 -10.18 -9.68
N PRO A 139 -4.93 -9.04 -9.04
CA PRO A 139 -3.57 -8.53 -8.80
C PRO A 139 -2.94 -9.20 -7.56
N SER A 140 -1.65 -8.94 -7.29
CA SER A 140 -0.91 -9.56 -6.18
C SER A 140 -1.31 -8.98 -4.81
N GLY A 141 -1.71 -9.83 -3.87
CA GLY A 141 -2.14 -9.39 -2.52
C GLY A 141 -0.99 -8.89 -1.62
N HIS A 142 0.15 -9.58 -1.63
CA HIS A 142 1.34 -9.16 -0.87
C HIS A 142 1.84 -7.81 -1.36
N THR A 143 1.88 -7.63 -2.69
CA THR A 143 2.23 -6.36 -3.32
C THR A 143 1.22 -5.27 -2.95
N THR A 144 -0.08 -5.58 -2.92
CA THR A 144 -1.11 -4.63 -2.50
C THR A 144 -0.83 -4.09 -1.10
N ILE A 145 -0.59 -4.96 -0.11
CA ILE A 145 -0.31 -4.56 1.27
C ILE A 145 1.00 -3.76 1.33
N ALA A 146 2.08 -4.27 0.73
CA ALA A 146 3.39 -3.63 0.77
C ALA A 146 3.38 -2.21 0.18
N PHE A 147 2.77 -2.03 -1.00
CA PHE A 147 2.66 -0.71 -1.64
C PHE A 147 1.68 0.22 -0.92
N THR A 148 0.65 -0.32 -0.25
CA THR A 148 -0.23 0.51 0.60
C THR A 148 0.56 1.04 1.79
N ASN A 149 1.28 0.17 2.50
CA ASN A 149 2.11 0.55 3.64
C ASN A 149 3.19 1.56 3.25
N ALA A 150 3.86 1.34 2.10
CA ALA A 150 4.84 2.26 1.56
C ALA A 150 4.24 3.62 1.17
N ALA A 151 3.05 3.64 0.57
CA ALA A 151 2.38 4.88 0.21
C ALA A 151 1.97 5.69 1.44
N VAL A 152 1.54 5.02 2.51
CA VAL A 152 1.23 5.66 3.80
C VAL A 152 2.51 6.26 4.41
N LEU A 153 3.59 5.48 4.51
CA LEU A 153 4.90 5.98 4.98
C LEU A 153 5.33 7.22 4.17
N HIS A 154 5.21 7.15 2.84
CA HIS A 154 5.54 8.26 1.97
C HIS A 154 4.69 9.51 2.28
N GLN A 155 3.38 9.36 2.48
CA GLN A 155 2.52 10.50 2.80
C GLN A 155 2.81 11.13 4.16
N GLU A 156 3.29 10.34 5.12
CA GLU A 156 3.62 10.82 6.46
C GLU A 156 4.98 11.53 6.52
N PHE A 157 5.96 11.14 5.70
CA PHE A 157 7.33 11.64 5.83
C PHE A 157 7.89 12.38 4.61
N LYS A 158 7.21 12.43 3.45
CA LYS A 158 7.78 13.05 2.24
C LYS A 158 8.21 14.51 2.38
N ASP A 159 7.59 15.26 3.29
CA ASP A 159 7.87 16.69 3.50
C ASP A 159 8.98 16.91 4.55
N SER A 160 9.24 15.92 5.42
CA SER A 160 10.18 16.02 6.55
C SER A 160 11.42 15.16 6.40
N SER A 161 11.28 13.95 5.85
CA SER A 161 12.36 13.00 5.57
C SER A 161 12.07 12.24 4.26
N PRO A 162 12.42 12.83 3.10
CA PRO A 162 12.16 12.22 1.80
C PRO A 162 12.82 10.86 1.62
N ILE A 163 14.05 10.67 2.12
CA ILE A 163 14.76 9.39 2.01
C ILE A 163 14.00 8.28 2.74
N LEU A 164 13.56 8.54 3.98
CA LEU A 164 12.71 7.61 4.73
C LEU A 164 11.40 7.35 3.98
N ALA A 165 10.74 8.40 3.50
CA ALA A 165 9.48 8.31 2.77
C ALA A 165 9.58 7.39 1.53
N TYR A 166 10.65 7.53 0.73
CA TYR A 166 10.85 6.71 -0.46
C TYR A 166 11.37 5.30 -0.15
N SER A 167 12.05 5.10 0.99
CA SER A 167 12.59 3.79 1.37
C SER A 167 11.53 2.69 1.46
N GLY A 168 10.30 3.04 1.85
CA GLY A 168 9.19 2.08 1.89
C GLY A 168 8.88 1.47 0.51
N TYR A 169 9.02 2.24 -0.57
CA TYR A 169 8.83 1.73 -1.92
C TYR A 169 9.93 0.77 -2.35
N ALA A 170 11.13 0.84 -1.77
CA ALA A 170 12.17 -0.16 -2.00
C ALA A 170 11.74 -1.53 -1.43
N PHE A 171 11.23 -1.56 -0.19
CA PHE A 171 10.69 -2.78 0.42
C PHE A 171 9.46 -3.31 -0.32
N ALA A 172 8.57 -2.42 -0.77
CA ALA A 172 7.40 -2.81 -1.56
C ALA A 172 7.78 -3.40 -2.93
N THR A 173 8.79 -2.81 -3.59
CA THR A 173 9.36 -3.31 -4.83
C THR A 173 10.01 -4.67 -4.63
N ALA A 174 10.81 -4.83 -3.57
CA ALA A 174 11.43 -6.10 -3.22
C ALA A 174 10.37 -7.18 -2.94
N THR A 175 9.30 -6.84 -2.22
CA THR A 175 8.16 -7.76 -2.02
C THR A 175 7.59 -8.21 -3.35
N GLY A 176 7.26 -7.28 -4.26
CA GLY A 176 6.75 -7.60 -5.60
C GLY A 176 7.69 -8.46 -6.43
N GLY A 177 8.99 -8.15 -6.41
CA GLY A 177 10.02 -8.92 -7.09
C GLY A 177 10.14 -10.35 -6.54
N LEU A 178 10.14 -10.51 -5.22
CA LEU A 178 10.15 -11.82 -4.57
C LEU A 178 8.89 -12.64 -4.89
N ARG A 179 7.71 -12.00 -5.03
CA ARG A 179 6.50 -12.68 -5.51
C ARG A 179 6.66 -13.23 -6.92
N MET A 180 7.41 -12.54 -7.79
CA MET A 180 7.75 -13.04 -9.12
C MET A 180 8.78 -14.17 -9.05
N ALA A 181 9.84 -14.00 -8.24
CA ALA A 181 10.89 -15.01 -8.04
C ALA A 181 10.36 -16.31 -7.42
N ASN A 182 9.41 -16.23 -6.48
CA ASN A 182 8.72 -17.38 -5.87
C ASN A 182 7.72 -18.07 -6.82
N ASN A 183 7.70 -17.70 -8.10
CA ASN A 183 6.79 -18.24 -9.11
C ASN A 183 5.30 -18.00 -8.79
N LYS A 184 4.98 -17.00 -7.93
CA LYS A 184 3.62 -16.75 -7.45
C LYS A 184 2.86 -15.71 -8.26
N HIS A 185 3.53 -14.73 -8.83
CA HIS A 185 2.86 -13.64 -9.54
C HIS A 185 3.58 -13.25 -10.81
N TRP A 186 2.79 -12.81 -11.78
CA TRP A 186 3.29 -12.21 -13.00
C TRP A 186 3.57 -10.72 -12.80
N VAL A 187 4.38 -10.12 -13.68
CA VAL A 187 4.68 -8.68 -13.61
C VAL A 187 3.41 -7.81 -13.71
N SER A 188 2.40 -8.21 -14.49
CA SER A 188 1.13 -7.46 -14.53
C SER A 188 0.41 -7.44 -13.19
N ASP A 189 0.47 -8.55 -12.45
CA ASP A 189 -0.19 -8.68 -11.15
C ASP A 189 0.44 -7.72 -10.13
N VAL A 190 1.76 -7.54 -10.20
CA VAL A 190 2.57 -6.67 -9.33
C VAL A 190 2.33 -5.19 -9.69
N LEU A 191 2.42 -4.83 -10.97
CA LEU A 191 2.22 -3.44 -11.42
C LEU A 191 0.80 -2.94 -11.15
N ALA A 192 -0.20 -3.78 -11.41
CA ALA A 192 -1.59 -3.43 -11.13
C ALA A 192 -1.85 -3.26 -9.63
N ALA A 193 -1.30 -4.14 -8.79
CA ALA A 193 -1.39 -4.00 -7.33
C ALA A 193 -0.76 -2.69 -6.84
N ALA A 194 0.46 -2.37 -7.30
CA ALA A 194 1.15 -1.14 -6.94
C ALA A 194 0.34 0.11 -7.31
N GLY A 195 -0.19 0.16 -8.55
CA GLY A 195 -1.02 1.26 -9.02
C GLY A 195 -2.30 1.45 -8.20
N ILE A 196 -3.03 0.35 -7.91
CA ILE A 196 -4.24 0.39 -7.06
C ILE A 196 -3.90 0.92 -5.67
N SER A 197 -2.87 0.37 -5.02
CA SER A 197 -2.53 0.72 -3.65
C SER A 197 -2.14 2.18 -3.47
N ILE A 198 -1.31 2.71 -4.38
CA ILE A 198 -0.89 4.12 -4.32
C ILE A 198 -2.07 5.05 -4.60
N LEU A 199 -2.91 4.75 -5.62
CA LEU A 199 -4.10 5.57 -5.93
C LEU A 199 -5.08 5.62 -4.75
N VAL A 200 -5.41 4.45 -4.19
CA VAL A 200 -6.32 4.35 -3.05
C VAL A 200 -5.77 5.11 -1.85
N THR A 201 -4.47 4.99 -1.58
CA THR A 201 -3.83 5.71 -0.48
C THR A 201 -3.90 7.22 -0.68
N GLU A 202 -3.52 7.74 -1.85
CA GLU A 202 -3.62 9.17 -2.16
C GLU A 202 -5.05 9.69 -1.96
N LEU A 203 -6.06 8.92 -2.38
CA LEU A 203 -7.48 9.28 -2.19
C LEU A 203 -7.90 9.30 -0.74
N VAL A 204 -7.53 8.29 0.04
CA VAL A 204 -7.85 8.21 1.47
C VAL A 204 -7.30 9.44 2.22
N TYR A 205 -6.12 9.92 1.86
CA TYR A 205 -5.53 11.13 2.42
C TYR A 205 -6.25 12.44 2.02
N LEU A 206 -7.11 12.42 1.01
CA LEU A 206 -7.95 13.57 0.61
C LEU A 206 -9.30 13.61 1.34
N ILE A 207 -9.72 12.51 1.99
CA ILE A 207 -11.01 12.42 2.67
C ILE A 207 -11.01 13.33 3.91
N LYS A 208 -11.59 14.53 3.78
CA LYS A 208 -11.65 15.56 4.83
C LYS A 208 -12.23 15.06 6.16
N PRO A 209 -13.35 14.29 6.20
CA PRO A 209 -13.88 13.76 7.46
C PRO A 209 -12.86 12.96 8.28
N LEU A 210 -11.98 12.19 7.62
CA LEU A 210 -10.92 11.44 8.31
C LEU A 210 -9.92 12.38 8.97
N LYS A 211 -9.64 13.55 8.40
CA LYS A 211 -8.71 14.54 8.97
C LYS A 211 -9.23 15.19 10.25
N ASN A 212 -10.55 15.28 10.41
CA ASN A 212 -11.19 16.09 11.45
C ASN A 212 -11.40 15.33 12.77
N PHE A 213 -11.40 13.99 12.76
CA PHE A 213 -11.59 13.18 13.96
C PHE A 213 -10.27 12.61 14.48
N ASN A 214 -9.75 13.18 15.56
CA ASN A 214 -8.64 12.59 16.32
C ASN A 214 -8.84 12.88 17.82
N PRO A 215 -9.24 11.88 18.63
CA PRO A 215 -9.50 12.08 20.06
C PRO A 215 -8.22 12.36 20.87
N PHE A 216 -7.05 12.00 20.34
CA PHE A 216 -5.75 12.14 21.03
C PHE A 216 -5.01 13.43 20.66
N LYS A 217 -5.50 14.21 19.68
CA LYS A 217 -4.81 15.44 19.25
C LYS A 217 -4.79 16.55 20.32
N LYS A 218 -5.76 16.52 21.24
CA LYS A 218 -5.90 17.46 22.36
C LYS A 218 -5.35 16.90 23.68
N THR A 219 -4.95 15.63 23.73
CA THR A 219 -4.43 14.99 24.96
C THR A 219 -2.94 15.26 25.15
N LYS A 220 -2.49 16.52 25.03
CA LYS A 220 -1.11 16.92 25.36
C LYS A 220 -0.73 16.64 26.82
N HIS A 221 -1.74 16.45 27.65
CA HIS A 221 -1.64 16.24 29.08
C HIS A 221 -1.55 14.77 29.47
N LEU A 222 -1.77 13.84 28.53
CA LEU A 222 -1.79 12.41 28.79
C LEU A 222 -0.42 11.80 28.46
N SER A 223 0.38 11.54 29.47
CA SER A 223 1.68 10.88 29.34
C SER A 223 1.57 9.40 29.70
N PHE A 224 2.06 8.53 28.82
CA PHE A 224 2.18 7.09 29.08
C PHE A 224 3.65 6.72 29.17
N TYR A 225 4.08 6.13 30.28
CA TYR A 225 5.43 5.60 30.41
C TYR A 225 5.39 4.20 31.05
N PRO A 226 6.10 3.22 30.47
CA PRO A 226 6.30 1.94 31.11
C PRO A 226 7.13 2.15 32.38
N ASN A 227 6.72 1.52 33.47
CA ASN A 227 7.50 1.49 34.70
C ASN A 227 7.99 0.06 34.95
N TYR A 228 9.30 -0.05 35.14
CA TYR A 228 9.95 -1.27 35.56
C TYR A 228 10.64 -1.01 36.89
N ASN A 229 10.20 -1.72 37.92
CA ASN A 229 10.89 -1.77 39.20
C ASN A 229 11.08 -3.24 39.61
N LYS A 230 12.10 -3.56 40.40
CA LYS A 230 12.46 -4.96 40.74
C LYS A 230 11.25 -5.71 41.32
N GLY A 231 10.58 -6.51 40.49
CA GLY A 231 9.42 -7.33 40.86
C GLY A 231 8.06 -6.88 40.30
N SER A 232 7.97 -5.76 39.56
CA SER A 232 6.69 -5.28 39.02
C SER A 232 6.84 -4.64 37.64
N TYR A 233 5.96 -5.07 36.73
CA TYR A 233 5.74 -4.46 35.43
C TYR A 233 4.42 -3.67 35.50
N GLY A 234 4.47 -2.40 35.15
CA GLY A 234 3.28 -1.55 35.14
C GLY A 234 3.33 -0.49 34.06
N PHE A 235 2.17 0.09 33.78
CA PHE A 235 2.04 1.26 32.92
C PHE A 235 1.54 2.42 33.77
N TYR A 236 2.19 3.57 33.66
CA TYR A 236 1.73 4.81 34.27
C TYR A 236 1.08 5.68 33.20
N ALA A 237 -0.15 6.10 33.47
CA ALA A 237 -0.83 7.14 32.73
C ALA A 237 -0.96 8.35 33.66
N SER A 238 -0.42 9.50 33.25
CA SER A 238 -0.55 10.75 33.98
C SER A 238 -1.32 11.74 33.12
N TYR A 239 -2.31 12.40 33.73
CA TYR A 239 -3.08 13.49 33.13
C TYR A 239 -2.81 14.78 33.90
N ASN A 240 -2.05 15.71 33.32
CA ASN A 240 -1.73 17.00 33.95
C ASN A 240 -2.78 18.07 33.56
N PHE A 241 -3.60 18.52 34.49
CA PHE A 241 -4.55 19.64 34.31
C PHE A 241 -3.84 21.00 34.24
#